data_AF-A0A832SQN0-F1
#
_entry.id   AF-A0A832SQN0-F1
#
_cell.length_a   1.000
_cell.length_b   1.000
_cell.length_c   1.000
_cell.angle_alpha   90.00
_cell.angle_beta   90.00
_cell.angle_gamma   90.00
#
_symmetry.space_group_name_H-M   'P 1'
#
loop_
_entity.id
_entity.type
_entity.pdbx_description
1 polymer ?
#
loop_
_entity_poly.entity_id
_entity_poly.type
_entity_poly.pdbx_seq_one_letter_code
_entity_poly.pdbx_strand_id
1 'polypeptide(L)'
;GRYYIDKQNLEKLKKNNQIVFQYGNNINDSVFDIAGICNKEGNVVGMMPHPERAVEPEINPKDNTPANLVFQSLIATIGARK
;
A
#
# COMPACT_ATOMS: atom_id res chain seq x y z
N GLY A 1 -10.25 -2.60 9.09
CA GLY A 1 -9.62 -3.13 7.88
C GLY A 1 -10.45 -3.00 6.62
N ARG A 2 -11.79 -3.03 6.71
CA ARG A 2 -12.65 -2.84 5.56
C ARG A 2 -12.70 -1.38 5.12
N TYR A 3 -12.22 -1.08 3.92
CA TYR A 3 -12.23 0.25 3.32
C TYR A 3 -13.58 0.53 2.66
N TYR A 4 -14.15 1.70 2.96
CA TYR A 4 -15.43 2.15 2.42
C TYR A 4 -15.30 3.51 1.78
N ILE A 5 -15.97 3.68 0.64
CA ILE A 5 -16.05 4.94 -0.08
C ILE A 5 -17.27 4.90 -1.00
N ASP A 6 -17.89 6.05 -1.25
CA ASP A 6 -18.96 6.16 -2.23
C ASP A 6 -18.42 6.11 -3.67
N LYS A 7 -19.33 5.87 -4.62
CA LYS A 7 -18.98 5.73 -6.04
C LYS A 7 -18.34 7.00 -6.61
N GLN A 8 -18.80 8.19 -6.23
CA GLN A 8 -18.28 9.44 -6.78
C GLN A 8 -16.83 9.67 -6.35
N ASN A 9 -16.53 9.44 -5.07
CA ASN A 9 -15.20 9.59 -4.53
C ASN A 9 -14.25 8.44 -4.92
N LEU A 10 -14.76 7.23 -5.16
CA LEU A 10 -13.98 6.14 -5.76
C LEU A 10 -13.46 6.51 -7.15
N GLU A 11 -14.31 7.07 -8.02
CA GLU A 11 -13.90 7.48 -9.36
C GLU A 11 -12.89 8.63 -9.32
N LYS A 12 -12.98 9.53 -8.33
CA LYS A 12 -11.93 10.54 -8.09
C LYS A 12 -10.59 9.92 -7.71
N LEU A 13 -10.57 8.94 -6.80
CA LEU A 13 -9.34 8.24 -6.41
C LEU A 13 -8.69 7.55 -7.62
N LYS A 14 -9.48 6.84 -8.44
CA LYS A 14 -8.99 6.19 -9.66
C LYS A 14 -8.41 7.21 -10.64
N LYS A 15 -9.14 8.30 -10.92
CA LYS A 15 -8.69 9.36 -11.84
C LYS A 15 -7.38 10.01 -11.39
N ASN A 16 -7.18 10.13 -10.08
CA ASN A 16 -5.98 10.74 -9.51
C ASN A 16 -4.85 9.73 -9.24
N ASN A 17 -4.98 8.45 -9.62
CA ASN A 17 -4.00 7.39 -9.33
C ASN A 17 -3.66 7.25 -7.83
N GLN A 18 -4.65 7.41 -6.96
CA GLN A 18 -4.45 7.40 -5.51
C GLN A 18 -4.61 6.01 -4.86
N ILE A 19 -4.91 4.97 -5.63
CA ILE A 19 -5.01 3.59 -5.15
C ILE A 19 -3.64 2.94 -5.31
N VAL A 20 -2.95 2.69 -4.19
CA VAL A 20 -1.55 2.22 -4.18
C VAL A 20 -1.49 0.70 -4.09
N PHE A 21 -2.36 0.10 -3.29
CA PHE A 21 -2.42 -1.34 -3.10
C PHE A 21 -3.85 -1.86 -3.21
N GLN A 22 -3.99 -2.99 -3.89
CA GLN A 22 -5.22 -3.77 -3.94
C GLN A 22 -4.90 -5.21 -3.54
N TYR A 23 -5.83 -5.85 -2.83
CA TYR A 23 -5.75 -7.28 -2.61
C TYR A 23 -6.01 -8.03 -3.92
N GLY A 24 -5.30 -9.14 -4.15
CA GLY A 24 -5.56 -10.00 -5.30
C GLY A 24 -6.86 -10.80 -5.19
N ASN A 25 -7.39 -10.93 -3.96
CA ASN A 25 -8.67 -11.58 -3.64
C ASN A 25 -9.42 -10.73 -2.61
N ASN A 26 -10.72 -10.93 -2.48
CA ASN A 26 -11.50 -10.28 -1.43
C ASN A 26 -11.10 -10.80 -0.03
N ILE A 27 -10.42 -9.97 0.77
CA ILE A 27 -9.95 -10.30 2.13
C ILE A 27 -10.89 -9.82 3.22
N ASN A 28 -11.54 -8.67 3.03
CA ASN A 28 -12.27 -7.99 4.09
C ASN A 28 -13.44 -7.14 3.56
N ASP A 29 -13.94 -7.44 2.36
CA ASP A 29 -15.03 -6.75 1.68
C ASP A 29 -14.81 -5.24 1.47
N SER A 30 -13.53 -4.83 1.36
CA SER A 30 -13.17 -3.46 0.99
C SER A 30 -13.68 -3.12 -0.40
N VAL A 31 -14.18 -1.89 -0.57
CA VAL A 31 -14.59 -1.40 -1.88
C VAL A 31 -13.41 -1.49 -2.85
N PHE A 32 -13.62 -2.17 -3.98
CA PHE A 32 -12.61 -2.35 -5.03
C PHE A 32 -11.32 -3.03 -4.54
N ASP A 33 -11.44 -3.87 -3.50
CA ASP A 33 -10.33 -4.60 -2.86
C ASP A 33 -9.19 -3.67 -2.40
N ILE A 34 -9.49 -2.40 -2.12
CA ILE A 34 -8.50 -1.39 -1.74
C ILE A 34 -7.83 -1.79 -0.42
N ALA A 35 -6.51 -1.93 -0.47
CA ALA A 35 -5.65 -2.24 0.66
C ALA A 35 -4.83 -1.02 1.13
N GLY A 36 -4.64 -0.02 0.27
CA GLY A 36 -3.97 1.23 0.62
C GLY A 36 -4.13 2.33 -0.43
N ILE A 37 -4.11 3.57 0.04
CA ILE A 37 -4.27 4.79 -0.76
C ILE A 37 -3.20 5.83 -0.42
N CYS A 38 -2.99 6.80 -1.31
CA CYS A 38 -2.17 7.98 -1.02
C CYS A 38 -2.97 9.28 -1.09
N ASN A 39 -2.42 10.35 -0.52
CA ASN A 39 -2.91 11.71 -0.76
C ASN A 39 -2.66 12.15 -2.22
N LYS A 40 -3.19 13.29 -2.62
CA LYS A 40 -3.09 13.78 -4.01
C LYS A 40 -1.66 14.10 -4.42
N GLU A 41 -0.85 14.53 -3.47
CA GLU A 41 0.56 14.86 -3.65
C GLU A 41 1.46 13.61 -3.70
N GLY A 42 0.92 12.42 -3.36
CA GLY A 42 1.63 11.14 -3.43
C GLY A 42 2.72 10.93 -2.37
N ASN A 43 2.84 11.82 -1.39
CA ASN A 43 3.89 11.78 -0.36
C ASN A 43 3.41 11.21 0.99
N VAL A 44 2.12 10.91 1.13
CA VAL A 44 1.54 10.24 2.30
C VAL A 44 0.74 9.03 1.84
N VAL A 45 1.09 7.84 2.35
CA VAL A 45 0.41 6.59 2.05
C VAL A 45 -0.20 6.02 3.33
N GLY A 46 -1.48 5.69 3.29
CA GLY A 46 -2.16 4.89 4.31
C GLY A 46 -2.47 3.50 3.76
N MET A 47 -2.09 2.45 4.47
CA MET A 47 -2.35 1.07 4.05
C MET A 47 -2.74 0.17 5.24
N MET A 48 -3.48 -0.88 4.95
CA MET A 48 -3.89 -1.93 5.90
C MET A 48 -2.90 -3.10 6.02
N PRO A 49 -2.23 -3.56 4.94
CA PRO A 49 -1.16 -4.54 5.07
C PRO A 49 -0.04 -4.03 5.98
N HIS A 50 0.64 -4.97 6.64
CA HIS A 50 1.75 -4.70 7.56
C HIS A 50 3.08 -5.15 6.94
N PRO A 51 3.65 -4.38 5.97
CA PRO A 51 4.90 -4.77 5.31
C PRO A 51 6.06 -4.89 6.30
N GLU A 52 6.06 -4.14 7.40
CA GLU A 52 7.07 -4.22 8.46
C GLU A 52 7.17 -5.61 9.10
N ARG A 53 6.07 -6.38 9.10
CA ARG A 53 6.04 -7.75 9.64
C ARG A 53 6.47 -8.82 8.62
N ALA A 54 6.87 -8.40 7.43
CA ALA A 54 7.16 -9.30 6.32
C ALA A 54 8.53 -9.05 5.68
N VAL A 55 9.36 -8.16 6.24
CA VAL A 55 10.69 -7.81 5.68
C VAL A 55 11.82 -8.78 6.07
N GLU A 56 11.66 -9.49 7.18
CA GLU A 56 12.66 -10.42 7.72
C GLU A 56 12.42 -11.85 7.21
N PRO A 57 13.45 -12.55 6.69
CA PRO A 57 13.34 -13.96 6.31
C PRO A 57 12.86 -14.88 7.45
N GLU A 58 13.18 -14.54 8.69
CA GLU A 58 12.82 -15.34 9.87
C GLU A 58 11.30 -15.33 10.13
N ILE A 59 10.64 -14.22 9.80
CA ILE A 59 9.19 -14.03 10.01
C ILE A 59 8.42 -14.35 8.72
N ASN A 60 8.99 -14.05 7.56
CA ASN A 60 8.43 -14.35 6.25
C ASN A 60 9.47 -15.09 5.37
N PRO A 61 9.67 -16.39 5.59
CA PRO A 61 10.72 -17.16 4.92
C PRO A 61 10.45 -17.43 3.44
N LYS A 62 9.24 -17.12 2.96
CA LYS A 62 8.83 -17.40 1.58
C LYS A 62 9.09 -16.24 0.63
N ASP A 63 8.77 -15.01 1.05
CA ASP A 63 8.79 -13.87 0.14
C ASP A 63 8.91 -12.52 0.85
N ASN A 64 10.10 -12.23 1.39
CA ASN A 64 10.36 -11.00 2.15
C ASN A 64 10.78 -9.79 1.29
N THR A 65 11.11 -10.02 0.02
CA THR A 65 11.63 -8.98 -0.88
C THR A 65 10.57 -7.94 -1.24
N PRO A 66 9.33 -8.29 -1.63
CA PRO A 66 8.32 -7.28 -1.98
C PRO A 66 7.98 -6.33 -0.82
N ALA A 67 8.03 -6.81 0.42
CA ALA A 67 7.73 -6.00 1.60
C ALA A 67 8.82 -4.96 1.90
N ASN A 68 10.09 -5.31 1.73
CA ASN A 68 11.20 -4.39 2.03
C ASN A 68 11.31 -3.23 1.04
N LEU A 69 10.76 -3.37 -0.17
CA LEU A 69 10.78 -2.35 -1.22
C LEU A 69 10.05 -1.07 -0.80
N VAL A 70 9.00 -1.20 0.02
CA VAL A 70 8.29 -0.03 0.58
C VAL A 70 9.27 0.87 1.32
N PHE A 71 10.10 0.31 2.20
CA PHE A 71 11.08 1.07 2.98
C PHE A 71 12.28 1.51 2.14
N GLN A 72 12.76 0.68 1.21
CA GLN A 72 13.84 1.06 0.30
C GLN A 72 13.45 2.26 -0.58
N SER A 73 12.19 2.32 -1.02
CA SER A 73 11.68 3.46 -1.79
C SER A 73 11.72 4.77 -0.99
N LEU A 74 11.45 4.72 0.32
CA LEU A 74 11.53 5.88 1.20
C LEU A 74 12.98 6.37 1.33
N ILE A 75 13.92 5.46 1.60
CA ILE A 75 15.36 5.76 1.70
C ILE A 75 15.90 6.37 0.40
N ALA A 76 15.53 5.80 -0.75
CA ALA A 76 15.92 6.32 -2.05
C ALA A 76 15.35 7.73 -2.30
N THR A 77 14.11 7.98 -1.89
CA THR A 77 13.42 9.27 -2.07
C THR A 77 14.04 10.39 -1.23
N ILE A 78 14.40 10.10 0.03
CA ILE A 78 15.04 11.10 0.91
C ILE A 78 16.52 11.34 0.57
N GLY A 79 17.09 10.58 -0.38
CA GLY A 79 18.48 10.73 -0.81
C GLY A 79 19.50 10.25 0.23
N ALA A 80 19.08 9.45 1.21
CA ALA A 80 19.98 8.82 2.16
C ALA A 80 20.79 7.75 1.42
N ARG A 81 21.99 8.13 0.95
CA ARG A 81 22.96 7.19 0.38
C ARG A 81 23.44 6.27 1.51
N LYS A 82 23.54 4.98 1.21
CA LYS A 82 24.34 4.05 2.03
C LYS A 82 25.78 4.51 2.09
#